data_AF-A0A820E5A3-F1
#
_entry.id   AF-A0A820E5A3-F1
#
_cell.length_a   1.000
_cell.length_b   1.000
_cell.length_c   1.000
_cell.angle_alpha   90.00
_cell.angle_beta   90.00
_cell.angle_gamma   90.00
#
_symmetry.space_group_name_H-M   'P 1'
#
loop_
_entity.id
_entity.type
_entity.pdbx_description
1 polymer ?
#
loop_
_entity_poly.entity_id
_entity_poly.type
_entity_poly.pdbx_seq_one_letter_code
_entity_poly.pdbx_strand_id
1 'polypeptide(L)'
;MLSVNRVTSVESGMVPIGRRRRLRYWFTIVRNKITTFNLFPDRVDDDENRIREQRYTSRLYVVLLCVSVLVLIIITSLSHQHNTRTIEFPTITIYKELQSRFSDELTCPCSHVSIPYGRFIELYPSFHQVCSSAFISKQWIAMVFPQSNMKIYEDFRVQATGQFQLLQNFCELAGQTVVRALQDFATSEFITANVISATVFDAQMRSTINTFQLKTPSAFISTLELIRRTTHGNAFMTVYASNWK
;
A
#
# COMPACT_ATOMS: atom_id res chain seq x y z
N MET A 1 -42.78 96.23 20.48
CA MET A 1 -41.78 96.36 21.56
C MET A 1 -42.21 95.43 22.69
N LEU A 2 -41.85 94.14 22.66
CA LEU A 2 -40.65 93.50 23.25
C LEU A 2 -40.54 93.61 24.78
N SER A 3 -40.55 92.42 25.42
CA SER A 3 -40.08 92.04 26.78
C SER A 3 -41.16 91.15 27.45
N VAL A 4 -41.21 89.82 27.30
CA VAL A 4 -40.28 88.73 27.69
C VAL A 4 -39.72 88.84 29.12
N ASN A 5 -40.18 87.96 30.01
CA ASN A 5 -39.45 87.32 31.11
C ASN A 5 -40.28 86.11 31.60
N ARG A 6 -40.00 84.89 31.13
CA ARG A 6 -38.95 83.92 31.53
C ARG A 6 -39.29 83.16 32.81
N VAL A 7 -39.89 81.98 32.58
CA VAL A 7 -40.05 80.85 33.50
C VAL A 7 -38.67 80.21 33.73
N THR A 8 -38.30 79.97 34.99
CA THR A 8 -37.13 79.16 35.35
C THR A 8 -37.57 77.74 35.67
N SER A 9 -37.17 76.80 34.82
CA SER A 9 -37.30 75.35 35.00
C SER A 9 -36.30 74.83 36.02
N VAL A 10 -36.79 73.97 36.91
CA VAL A 10 -36.01 73.19 37.87
C VAL A 10 -35.22 72.11 37.12
N GLU A 11 -33.89 72.17 37.20
CA GLU A 11 -32.97 71.12 36.72
C GLU A 11 -32.96 69.94 37.69
N SER A 12 -33.47 68.80 37.23
CA SER A 12 -33.41 67.51 37.91
C SER A 12 -32.01 66.92 37.78
N GLY A 13 -31.22 66.98 38.86
CA GLY A 13 -29.91 66.34 38.93
C GLY A 13 -29.98 64.80 38.88
N MET A 14 -29.32 64.19 37.90
CA MET A 14 -29.06 62.74 37.85
C MET A 14 -27.95 62.35 38.84
N VAL A 15 -28.30 61.50 39.82
CA VAL A 15 -27.34 60.87 40.74
C VAL A 15 -26.74 59.60 40.10
N PRO A 16 -25.42 59.37 40.14
CA PRO A 16 -24.80 58.19 39.54
C PRO A 16 -25.00 56.96 40.45
N ILE A 17 -25.79 55.99 39.97
CA ILE A 17 -26.06 54.73 40.68
C ILE A 17 -24.82 53.81 40.58
N GLY A 18 -24.23 53.46 41.73
CA GLY A 18 -23.06 52.58 41.81
C GLY A 18 -23.26 51.18 41.22
N ARG A 19 -22.22 50.68 40.52
CA ARG A 19 -22.15 49.42 39.76
C ARG A 19 -22.74 48.18 40.48
N ARG A 20 -22.58 48.10 41.81
CA ARG A 20 -23.11 47.00 42.65
C ARG A 20 -24.64 46.98 42.76
N ARG A 21 -25.31 48.15 42.75
CA ARG A 21 -26.79 48.22 42.79
C ARG A 21 -27.40 47.84 41.44
N ARG A 22 -26.75 48.20 40.33
CA ARG A 22 -27.15 47.77 38.98
C ARG A 22 -27.05 46.24 38.82
N LEU A 23 -25.95 45.63 39.29
CA LEU A 23 -25.79 44.17 39.26
C LEU A 23 -26.88 43.44 40.06
N ARG A 24 -27.20 43.89 41.28
CA ARG A 24 -28.28 43.29 42.08
C ARG A 24 -29.65 43.44 41.42
N TYR A 25 -29.94 44.61 40.85
CA TYR A 25 -31.18 44.87 40.14
C TYR A 25 -31.34 43.96 38.91
N TRP A 26 -30.29 43.83 38.10
CA TRP A 26 -30.27 42.91 36.97
C TRP A 26 -30.42 41.45 37.42
N PHE A 27 -29.74 41.06 38.50
CA PHE A 27 -29.87 39.71 39.06
C PHE A 27 -31.31 39.41 39.49
N THR A 28 -32.00 40.37 40.10
CA THR A 28 -33.41 40.19 40.49
C THR A 28 -34.36 40.10 39.30
N ILE A 29 -34.13 40.88 38.24
CA ILE A 29 -34.94 40.82 37.00
C ILE A 29 -34.74 39.48 36.30
N VAL A 30 -33.49 39.05 36.16
CA VAL A 30 -33.13 37.79 35.52
C VAL A 30 -33.69 36.62 36.31
N ARG A 31 -33.54 36.63 37.64
CA ARG A 31 -34.13 35.61 38.52
C ARG A 31 -35.65 35.53 38.34
N ASN A 32 -36.35 36.66 38.37
CA ASN A 32 -37.80 36.66 38.24
C ASN A 32 -38.23 36.13 36.85
N LYS A 33 -37.59 36.58 35.77
CA LYS A 33 -37.86 36.07 34.42
C LYS A 33 -37.58 34.58 34.28
N ILE A 34 -36.50 34.07 34.87
CA ILE A 34 -36.17 32.63 34.88
C ILE A 34 -37.21 31.83 35.68
N THR A 35 -37.66 32.36 36.83
CA THR A 35 -38.63 31.64 37.67
C THR A 35 -40.03 31.57 37.05
N THR A 36 -40.41 32.55 36.24
CA THR A 36 -41.70 32.62 35.53
C THR A 36 -41.65 32.08 34.11
N PHE A 37 -40.48 31.65 33.63
CA PHE A 37 -40.31 31.16 32.27
C PHE A 37 -40.99 29.81 32.09
N ASN A 38 -41.85 29.73 31.06
CA ASN A 38 -42.53 28.53 30.62
C ASN A 38 -42.41 28.47 29.10
N LEU A 39 -41.71 27.46 28.60
CA LEU A 39 -41.44 27.26 27.18
C LEU A 39 -42.65 26.60 26.47
N PHE A 40 -43.52 25.93 27.23
CA PHE A 40 -44.69 25.23 26.72
C PHE A 40 -45.98 25.79 27.35
N PRO A 41 -46.33 27.08 27.13
CA PRO A 41 -47.57 27.65 27.65
C PRO A 41 -48.76 27.22 26.80
N ASP A 42 -49.78 26.64 27.43
CA ASP A 42 -51.08 26.46 26.80
C ASP A 42 -51.83 27.80 26.73
N ARG A 43 -52.58 28.03 25.64
CA ARG A 43 -53.25 29.32 25.37
C ARG A 43 -54.44 29.62 26.28
N VAL A 44 -54.98 28.61 26.98
CA VAL A 44 -56.20 28.69 27.80
C VAL A 44 -56.06 27.77 29.02
N ASP A 45 -55.12 28.07 29.91
CA ASP A 45 -54.92 27.30 31.14
C ASP A 45 -55.00 28.22 32.37
N ASP A 46 -56.09 28.10 33.12
CA ASP A 46 -56.29 28.76 34.44
C ASP A 46 -56.00 27.80 35.60
N ASP A 47 -55.67 26.53 35.31
CA ASP A 47 -55.37 25.52 36.33
C ASP A 47 -53.93 25.66 36.84
N GLU A 48 -53.79 26.04 38.11
CA GLU A 48 -52.51 26.28 38.77
C GLU A 48 -51.62 25.03 38.80
N ASN A 49 -52.21 23.82 38.82
CA ASN A 49 -51.46 22.56 38.78
C ASN A 49 -50.84 22.33 37.39
N ARG A 50 -51.58 22.59 36.32
CA ARG A 50 -51.08 22.46 34.94
C ARG A 50 -49.97 23.45 34.62
N ILE A 51 -50.11 24.70 35.08
CA ILE A 51 -49.05 25.72 34.95
C ILE A 51 -47.77 25.27 35.67
N ARG A 52 -47.91 24.60 36.82
CA ARG A 52 -46.77 24.08 37.58
C ARG A 52 -46.08 22.93 36.84
N GLU A 53 -46.83 22.01 36.25
CA GLU A 53 -46.29 20.93 35.41
C GLU A 53 -45.55 21.48 34.18
N GLN A 54 -46.14 22.45 33.47
CA GLN A 54 -45.51 23.12 32.32
C GLN A 54 -44.18 23.80 32.70
N ARG A 55 -44.10 24.42 33.89
CA ARG A 55 -42.84 24.99 34.40
C ARG A 55 -41.81 23.91 34.71
N TYR A 56 -42.21 22.75 35.25
CA TYR A 56 -41.29 21.63 35.51
C TYR A 56 -40.77 21.02 34.21
N THR A 57 -41.63 20.77 33.22
CA THR A 57 -41.23 20.25 31.91
C THR A 57 -40.33 21.23 31.17
N SER A 58 -40.63 22.52 31.22
CA SER A 58 -39.77 23.59 30.67
C SER A 58 -38.39 23.60 31.32
N ARG A 59 -38.30 23.48 32.65
CA ARG A 59 -37.03 23.44 33.36
C ARG A 59 -36.23 22.19 33.03
N LEU A 60 -36.88 21.02 33.01
CA LEU A 60 -36.24 19.76 32.64
C LEU A 60 -35.72 19.82 31.20
N TYR A 61 -36.51 20.34 30.26
CA TYR A 61 -36.11 20.52 28.86
C TYR A 61 -34.89 21.43 28.74
N VAL A 62 -34.91 22.60 29.38
CA VAL A 62 -33.77 23.54 29.34
C VAL A 62 -32.51 22.92 29.95
N VAL A 63 -32.63 22.19 31.06
CA VAL A 63 -31.50 21.48 31.67
C VAL A 63 -30.94 20.43 30.72
N LEU A 64 -31.80 19.59 30.13
CA LEU A 64 -31.39 18.57 29.17
C LEU A 64 -30.75 19.16 27.92
N LEU A 65 -31.28 20.29 27.41
CA LEU A 65 -30.73 21.02 26.28
C LEU A 65 -29.35 21.61 26.62
N CYS A 66 -29.19 22.19 27.80
CA CYS A 66 -27.88 22.68 28.24
C CYS A 66 -26.88 21.53 28.39
N VAL A 67 -27.28 20.39 28.96
CA VAL A 67 -26.44 19.20 29.09
C VAL A 67 -26.03 18.65 27.72
N SER A 68 -26.97 18.54 26.76
CA SER A 68 -26.66 18.04 25.42
C SER A 68 -25.70 18.95 24.67
N VAL A 69 -25.91 20.27 24.74
CA VAL A 69 -25.00 21.27 24.16
C VAL A 69 -23.62 21.20 24.81
N LEU A 70 -23.53 21.06 26.14
CA LEU A 70 -22.26 20.91 26.83
C LEU A 70 -21.51 19.65 26.39
N VAL A 71 -22.21 18.51 26.26
CA VAL A 71 -21.62 17.26 25.75
C VAL A 71 -21.08 17.44 24.34
N LEU A 72 -21.83 18.11 23.45
CA LEU A 72 -21.37 18.40 22.08
C LEU A 72 -20.13 19.30 22.06
N ILE A 73 -20.08 20.34 22.91
CA ILE A 73 -18.91 21.21 23.05
C ILE A 73 -17.70 20.42 23.55
N ILE A 74 -17.90 19.56 24.55
CA ILE A 74 -16.84 18.69 25.09
C ILE A 74 -16.32 17.78 23.98
N ILE A 75 -17.18 17.05 23.27
CA ILE A 75 -16.76 16.14 22.19
C ILE A 75 -16.01 16.88 21.08
N THR A 76 -16.50 18.05 20.66
CA THR A 76 -15.86 18.83 19.59
C THR A 76 -14.54 19.46 20.02
N SER A 77 -14.41 19.88 21.28
CA SER A 77 -13.16 20.45 21.82
C SER A 77 -12.11 19.40 22.15
N LEU A 78 -12.53 18.18 22.53
CA LEU A 78 -11.64 17.03 22.78
C LEU A 78 -11.22 16.31 21.49
N SER A 79 -11.79 16.67 20.34
CA SER A 79 -11.32 16.17 19.05
C SER A 79 -9.89 16.67 18.83
N HIS A 80 -8.93 15.76 19.00
CA HIS A 80 -7.51 16.06 18.84
C HIS A 80 -7.24 16.42 17.38
N GLN A 81 -6.79 17.64 17.10
CA GLN A 81 -6.40 18.01 15.75
C GLN A 81 -5.09 17.30 15.41
N HIS A 82 -5.13 16.37 14.45
CA HIS A 82 -3.93 15.78 13.87
C HIS A 82 -3.32 16.77 12.89
N ASN A 83 -2.11 17.22 13.17
CA ASN A 83 -1.35 18.08 12.26
C ASN A 83 -0.40 17.19 11.43
N THR A 84 -0.71 17.02 10.15
CA THR A 84 0.19 16.35 9.21
C THR A 84 1.36 17.28 8.88
N ARG A 85 2.59 16.81 9.10
CA ARG A 85 3.81 17.49 8.66
C ARG A 85 4.42 16.73 7.49
N THR A 86 4.60 17.40 6.36
CA THR A 86 5.23 16.83 5.17
C THR A 86 6.69 17.23 5.13
N ILE A 87 7.55 16.25 4.84
CA ILE A 87 8.99 16.46 4.61
C ILE A 87 9.26 16.01 3.17
N GLU A 88 9.66 16.97 2.33
CA GLU A 88 9.99 16.70 0.93
C GLU A 88 11.37 16.03 0.81
N PHE A 89 11.45 14.98 -0.01
CA PHE A 89 12.68 14.24 -0.33
C PHE A 89 13.57 13.92 0.89
N PRO A 90 13.05 13.19 1.90
CA PRO A 90 13.83 12.87 3.08
C PRO A 90 15.02 11.97 2.73
N THR A 91 16.15 12.17 3.41
CA THR A 91 17.26 11.22 3.34
C THR A 91 16.88 9.91 4.05
N ILE A 92 17.58 8.82 3.72
CA ILE A 92 17.33 7.51 4.34
C ILE A 92 17.51 7.53 5.86
N THR A 93 18.38 8.40 6.39
CA THR A 93 18.59 8.56 7.83
C THR A 93 17.39 9.22 8.50
N ILE A 94 16.86 10.29 7.90
CA ILE A 94 15.65 10.97 8.39
C ILE A 94 14.46 10.00 8.36
N TYR A 95 14.28 9.26 7.26
CA TYR A 95 13.22 8.25 7.16
C TYR A 95 13.32 7.21 8.27
N LYS A 96 14.51 6.65 8.53
CA LYS A 96 14.71 5.65 9.59
C LYS A 96 14.39 6.20 10.98
N GLU A 97 14.79 7.43 11.27
CA GLU A 97 14.47 8.09 12.54
C GLU A 97 12.96 8.31 12.71
N LEU A 98 12.28 8.80 11.67
CA LEU A 98 10.84 9.00 11.69
C LEU A 98 10.08 7.67 11.79
N GLN A 99 10.52 6.64 11.07
CA GLN A 99 9.92 5.31 11.11
C GLN A 99 10.03 4.71 12.51
N SER A 100 11.16 4.91 13.21
CA SER A 100 11.31 4.40 14.58
C SER A 100 10.42 5.12 15.59
N ARG A 101 10.00 6.36 15.29
CA ARG A 101 9.25 7.22 16.22
C ARG A 101 7.74 7.21 15.95
N PHE A 102 7.33 7.04 14.70
CA PHE A 102 5.95 7.22 14.24
C PHE A 102 5.48 6.06 13.34
N SER A 103 5.98 4.84 13.58
CA SER A 103 5.83 3.68 12.68
C SER A 103 4.42 3.46 12.09
N ASP A 104 3.36 3.65 12.90
CA ASP A 104 1.98 3.36 12.51
C ASP A 104 1.28 4.53 11.78
N GLU A 105 1.82 5.74 11.89
CA GLU A 105 1.23 6.97 11.34
C GLU A 105 2.05 7.56 10.18
N LEU A 106 3.29 7.09 10.00
CA LEU A 106 4.20 7.56 8.96
C LEU A 106 3.79 7.02 7.59
N THR A 107 3.59 7.92 6.64
CA THR A 107 3.38 7.59 5.23
C THR A 107 4.50 8.18 4.39
N CYS A 108 5.19 7.33 3.64
CA CYS A 108 6.28 7.72 2.75
C CYS A 108 6.02 7.18 1.34
N PRO A 109 5.26 7.91 0.51
CA PRO A 109 4.96 7.47 -0.85
C PRO A 109 6.22 7.50 -1.71
N CYS A 110 6.34 6.52 -2.61
CA CYS A 110 7.42 6.48 -3.58
C CYS A 110 7.17 7.49 -4.71
N SER A 111 8.22 8.18 -5.16
CA SER A 111 8.16 9.02 -6.37
C SER A 111 7.93 8.18 -7.63
N HIS A 112 8.48 6.97 -7.65
CA HIS A 112 8.27 5.96 -8.67
C HIS A 112 7.75 4.69 -8.01
N VAL A 113 6.57 4.24 -8.42
CA VAL A 113 5.94 3.04 -7.87
C VAL A 113 6.52 1.75 -8.42
N SER A 114 7.36 1.84 -9.44
CA SER A 114 7.92 0.71 -10.16
C SER A 114 9.38 0.92 -10.52
N ILE A 115 10.20 -0.11 -10.27
CA ILE A 115 11.63 -0.13 -10.57
C ILE A 115 11.99 -1.51 -11.16
N PRO A 116 12.58 -1.59 -12.37
CA PRO A 116 13.06 -2.85 -12.92
C PRO A 116 14.10 -3.51 -12.01
N TYR A 117 14.01 -4.84 -11.80
CA TYR A 117 14.95 -5.55 -10.93
C TYR A 117 16.41 -5.39 -11.39
N GLY A 118 16.66 -5.29 -12.70
CA GLY A 118 18.01 -5.11 -13.25
C GLY A 118 18.70 -3.80 -12.83
N ARG A 119 17.97 -2.86 -12.21
CA ARG A 119 18.55 -1.61 -11.65
C ARG A 119 19.28 -1.83 -10.33
N PHE A 120 18.98 -2.90 -9.60
CA PHE A 120 19.47 -3.10 -8.24
C PHE A 120 19.80 -4.56 -7.90
N ILE A 121 19.52 -5.52 -8.80
CA ILE A 121 19.93 -6.92 -8.68
C ILE A 121 20.71 -7.32 -9.93
N GLU A 122 21.82 -8.00 -9.70
CA GLU A 122 22.61 -8.64 -10.74
C GLU A 122 22.78 -10.13 -10.41
N LEU A 123 22.56 -10.99 -11.41
CA LEU A 123 22.59 -12.44 -11.26
C LEU A 123 23.66 -13.02 -12.18
N TYR A 124 24.54 -13.85 -11.62
CA TYR A 124 25.64 -14.49 -12.34
C TYR A 124 25.41 -16.01 -12.39
N PRO A 125 24.96 -16.56 -13.53
CA PRO A 125 24.72 -18.00 -13.63
C PRO A 125 26.04 -18.77 -13.69
N SER A 126 26.02 -19.97 -13.13
CA SER A 126 27.08 -20.97 -13.35
C SER A 126 26.50 -22.17 -14.07
N PHE A 127 27.20 -22.61 -15.12
CA PHE A 127 26.83 -23.79 -15.89
C PHE A 127 27.67 -24.99 -15.46
N HIS A 128 27.15 -26.18 -15.73
CA HIS A 128 27.89 -27.41 -15.48
C HIS A 128 29.17 -27.45 -16.32
N GLN A 129 30.28 -27.93 -15.74
CA GLN A 129 31.62 -27.95 -16.37
C GLN A 129 31.66 -28.67 -17.73
N VAL A 130 30.72 -29.60 -17.95
CA VAL A 130 30.59 -30.29 -19.24
C VAL A 130 30.32 -29.32 -20.40
N CYS A 131 29.60 -28.22 -20.14
CA CYS A 131 29.25 -27.21 -21.13
C CYS A 131 30.39 -26.24 -21.46
N SER A 132 31.55 -26.39 -20.82
CA SER A 132 32.80 -25.73 -21.18
C SER A 132 33.92 -26.74 -21.50
N SER A 133 33.59 -28.04 -21.53
CA SER A 133 34.56 -29.11 -21.76
C SER A 133 34.83 -29.37 -23.25
N ALA A 134 35.90 -30.11 -23.54
CA ALA A 134 36.22 -30.56 -24.89
C ALA A 134 35.11 -31.45 -25.50
N PHE A 135 34.28 -32.11 -24.68
CA PHE A 135 33.26 -33.05 -25.15
C PHE A 135 32.16 -32.42 -26.00
N ILE A 136 31.91 -31.13 -25.83
CA ILE A 136 30.96 -30.38 -26.66
C ILE A 136 31.64 -29.60 -27.79
N SER A 137 32.96 -29.74 -27.95
CA SER A 137 33.70 -29.04 -28.99
C SER A 137 33.49 -29.70 -30.35
N LYS A 138 33.44 -28.90 -31.41
CA LYS A 138 33.35 -29.41 -32.79
C LYS A 138 34.53 -30.31 -33.14
N GLN A 139 35.71 -30.04 -32.58
CA GLN A 139 36.94 -30.82 -32.80
C GLN A 139 36.81 -32.23 -32.22
N TRP A 140 36.34 -32.36 -30.97
CA TRP A 140 36.11 -33.66 -30.34
C TRP A 140 35.06 -34.47 -31.10
N ILE A 141 33.94 -33.85 -31.44
CA ILE A 141 32.85 -34.52 -32.16
C ILE A 141 33.36 -35.04 -33.52
N ALA A 142 34.16 -34.24 -34.24
CA ALA A 142 34.74 -34.65 -35.52
C ALA A 142 35.79 -35.77 -35.37
N MET A 143 36.54 -35.79 -34.26
CA MET A 143 37.52 -36.84 -33.96
C MET A 143 36.85 -38.18 -33.61
N VAL A 144 35.73 -38.14 -32.90
CA VAL A 144 34.96 -39.34 -32.53
C VAL A 144 34.18 -39.89 -33.73
N PHE A 145 33.93 -39.09 -34.78
CA PHE A 145 33.27 -39.55 -35.99
C PHE A 145 34.15 -40.57 -36.77
N PRO A 146 33.67 -41.82 -36.99
CA PRO A 146 34.48 -42.83 -37.66
C PRO A 146 34.74 -42.46 -39.13
N GLN A 147 36.01 -42.34 -39.50
CA GLN A 147 36.48 -42.04 -40.86
C GLN A 147 36.42 -43.27 -41.80
N SER A 148 36.09 -44.46 -41.29
CA SER A 148 36.14 -45.71 -42.05
C SER A 148 34.75 -46.20 -42.46
N ASN A 149 34.60 -46.64 -43.72
CA ASN A 149 33.38 -47.25 -44.29
C ASN A 149 32.94 -48.60 -43.66
N MET A 150 33.63 -49.06 -42.62
CA MET A 150 33.34 -50.33 -41.97
C MET A 150 32.30 -50.10 -40.86
N LYS A 151 31.03 -50.39 -41.16
CA LYS A 151 29.93 -50.38 -40.19
C LYS A 151 30.08 -51.56 -39.22
N ILE A 152 31.00 -51.44 -38.26
CA ILE A 152 30.97 -52.29 -37.07
C ILE A 152 29.86 -51.71 -36.21
N TYR A 153 28.70 -52.36 -36.19
CA TYR A 153 27.51 -51.91 -35.44
C TYR A 153 27.78 -51.77 -33.93
N GLU A 154 28.87 -52.35 -33.43
CA GLU A 154 29.33 -52.29 -32.03
C GLU A 154 30.40 -51.23 -31.75
N ASP A 155 30.84 -50.44 -32.75
CA ASP A 155 31.82 -49.38 -32.52
C ASP A 155 31.17 -48.22 -31.76
N PHE A 156 31.65 -47.97 -30.54
CA PHE A 156 31.17 -46.91 -29.67
C PHE A 156 31.15 -45.55 -30.38
N ARG A 157 32.05 -45.29 -31.34
CA ARG A 157 32.16 -44.04 -32.10
C ARG A 157 30.93 -43.73 -32.94
N VAL A 158 30.28 -44.76 -33.47
CA VAL A 158 29.06 -44.65 -34.27
C VAL A 158 27.91 -44.08 -33.43
N GLN A 159 27.79 -44.54 -32.17
CA GLN A 159 26.74 -44.07 -31.26
C GLN A 159 27.17 -42.79 -30.50
N ALA A 160 28.43 -42.70 -30.10
CA ALA A 160 28.95 -41.62 -29.26
C ALA A 160 28.92 -40.26 -29.96
N THR A 161 29.15 -40.20 -31.28
CA THR A 161 29.07 -38.94 -32.03
C THR A 161 27.71 -38.26 -31.83
N GLY A 162 26.62 -39.01 -31.98
CA GLY A 162 25.26 -38.48 -31.78
C GLY A 162 25.02 -38.03 -30.34
N GLN A 163 25.56 -38.76 -29.36
CA GLN A 163 25.44 -38.39 -27.94
C GLN A 163 26.20 -37.09 -27.60
N PHE A 164 27.42 -36.90 -28.13
CA PHE A 164 28.17 -35.66 -27.93
C PHE A 164 27.55 -34.45 -28.64
N GLN A 165 26.98 -34.66 -29.84
CA GLN A 165 26.19 -33.63 -30.51
C GLN A 165 24.94 -33.25 -29.70
N LEU A 166 24.23 -34.25 -29.16
CA LEU A 166 23.07 -34.01 -28.30
C LEU A 166 23.47 -33.23 -27.03
N LEU A 167 24.58 -33.59 -26.41
CA LEU A 167 25.14 -32.89 -25.25
C LEU A 167 25.48 -31.42 -25.57
N GLN A 168 26.09 -31.15 -26.73
CA GLN A 168 26.34 -29.78 -27.20
C GLN A 168 25.03 -28.99 -27.32
N ASN A 169 24.01 -29.57 -27.95
CA ASN A 169 22.70 -28.94 -28.10
C ASN A 169 22.01 -28.67 -26.75
N PHE A 170 22.15 -29.58 -25.77
CA PHE A 170 21.61 -29.36 -24.42
C PHE A 170 22.32 -28.23 -23.69
N CYS A 171 23.64 -28.12 -23.82
CA CYS A 171 24.40 -27.01 -23.25
C CYS A 171 24.01 -25.67 -23.89
N GLU A 172 23.83 -25.63 -25.20
CA GLU A 172 23.35 -24.43 -25.90
C GLU A 172 21.92 -24.05 -25.45
N LEU A 173 21.02 -25.03 -25.41
CA LEU A 173 19.64 -24.81 -24.94
C LEU A 173 19.63 -24.27 -23.51
N ALA A 174 20.40 -24.87 -22.60
CA ALA A 174 20.52 -24.40 -21.22
C ALA A 174 21.04 -22.95 -21.17
N GLY A 175 22.07 -22.62 -21.96
CA GLY A 175 22.60 -21.26 -22.09
C GLY A 175 21.54 -20.26 -22.53
N GLN A 176 20.80 -20.58 -23.60
CA GLN A 176 19.73 -19.73 -24.10
C GLN A 176 18.57 -19.58 -23.09
N THR A 177 18.16 -20.66 -22.42
CA THR A 177 17.12 -20.62 -21.38
C THR A 177 17.51 -19.67 -20.25
N VAL A 178 18.76 -19.74 -19.78
CA VAL A 178 19.26 -18.86 -18.71
C VAL A 178 19.35 -17.41 -19.17
N VAL A 179 19.87 -17.13 -20.38
CA VAL A 179 19.97 -15.76 -20.90
C VAL A 179 18.58 -15.11 -21.02
N ARG A 180 17.59 -15.84 -21.55
CA ARG A 180 16.20 -15.34 -21.62
C ARG A 180 15.64 -15.07 -20.23
N ALA A 181 15.80 -16.03 -19.31
CA ALA A 181 15.32 -15.86 -17.94
C ALA A 181 15.96 -14.64 -17.25
N LEU A 182 17.26 -14.38 -17.47
CA LEU A 182 17.95 -13.21 -16.93
C LEU A 182 17.40 -11.90 -17.51
N GLN A 183 17.12 -11.85 -18.81
CA GLN A 183 16.51 -10.69 -19.46
C GLN A 183 15.10 -10.43 -18.92
N ASP A 184 14.29 -11.48 -18.81
CA ASP A 184 12.93 -11.41 -18.25
C ASP A 184 12.96 -10.95 -16.79
N PHE A 185 13.89 -11.47 -16.00
CA PHE A 185 14.08 -11.06 -14.61
C PHE A 185 14.49 -9.58 -14.52
N ALA A 186 15.49 -9.15 -15.30
CA ALA A 186 16.02 -7.78 -15.25
C ALA A 186 14.99 -6.73 -15.67
N THR A 187 14.12 -7.08 -16.61
CA THR A 187 13.03 -6.21 -17.11
C THR A 187 11.77 -6.28 -16.26
N SER A 188 11.59 -7.34 -15.48
CA SER A 188 10.49 -7.45 -14.52
C SER A 188 10.56 -6.35 -13.48
N GLU A 189 9.39 -5.89 -13.04
CA GLU A 189 9.27 -4.72 -12.19
C GLU A 189 9.05 -5.08 -10.72
N PHE A 190 9.79 -4.39 -9.85
CA PHE A 190 9.50 -4.32 -8.43
C PHE A 190 8.52 -3.18 -8.17
N ILE A 191 7.34 -3.50 -7.62
CA ILE A 191 6.23 -2.55 -7.47
C ILE A 191 5.95 -2.27 -6.01
N THR A 192 6.02 -1.01 -5.61
CA THR A 192 5.59 -0.56 -4.28
C THR A 192 5.15 0.90 -4.27
N ALA A 193 3.98 1.17 -3.68
CA ALA A 193 3.43 2.52 -3.58
C ALA A 193 4.08 3.36 -2.47
N ASN A 194 4.58 2.71 -1.42
CA ASN A 194 5.22 3.32 -0.27
C ASN A 194 6.58 2.69 -0.01
N VAL A 195 7.44 3.40 0.72
CA VAL A 195 8.69 2.82 1.20
C VAL A 195 8.38 1.66 2.13
N ILE A 196 8.99 0.51 1.86
CA ILE A 196 8.89 -0.68 2.69
C ILE A 196 10.11 -0.81 3.61
N SER A 197 9.98 -1.59 4.68
CA SER A 197 11.12 -1.88 5.55
C SER A 197 12.18 -2.71 4.81
N ALA A 198 13.44 -2.58 5.25
CA ALA A 198 14.55 -3.37 4.72
C ALA A 198 14.30 -4.88 4.86
N THR A 199 13.66 -5.31 5.96
CA THR A 199 13.35 -6.72 6.21
C THR A 199 12.32 -7.27 5.23
N VAL A 200 11.28 -6.50 4.91
CA VAL A 200 10.26 -6.87 3.92
C VAL A 200 10.88 -6.88 2.53
N PHE A 201 11.70 -5.89 2.20
CA PHE A 201 12.44 -5.85 0.94
C PHE A 201 13.30 -7.10 0.78
N ASP A 202 14.16 -7.42 1.75
CA ASP A 202 15.03 -8.60 1.71
C ASP A 202 14.24 -9.91 1.59
N ALA A 203 13.13 -10.04 2.32
CA ALA A 203 12.28 -11.22 2.25
C ALA A 203 11.64 -11.39 0.86
N GLN A 204 11.14 -10.31 0.28
CA GLN A 204 10.59 -10.31 -1.08
C GLN A 204 11.69 -10.63 -2.10
N MET A 205 12.87 -10.03 -2.00
CA MET A 205 13.98 -10.28 -2.92
C MET A 205 14.43 -11.73 -2.89
N ARG A 206 14.61 -12.31 -1.69
CA ARG A 206 14.95 -13.74 -1.56
C ARG A 206 13.87 -14.63 -2.16
N SER A 207 12.60 -14.34 -1.93
CA SER A 207 11.49 -15.10 -2.52
C SER A 207 11.51 -15.05 -4.05
N THR A 208 11.72 -13.88 -4.62
CA THR A 208 11.81 -13.67 -6.07
C THR A 208 13.02 -14.40 -6.65
N ILE A 209 14.20 -14.30 -6.03
CA ILE A 209 15.42 -15.00 -6.46
C ILE A 209 15.25 -16.52 -6.36
N ASN A 210 14.67 -17.04 -5.27
CA ASN A 210 14.40 -18.47 -5.13
C ASN A 210 13.44 -18.96 -6.22
N THR A 211 12.42 -18.16 -6.55
CA THR A 211 11.50 -18.47 -7.64
C THR A 211 12.23 -18.52 -8.98
N PHE A 212 13.13 -17.57 -9.24
CA PHE A 212 13.98 -17.58 -10.43
C PHE A 212 14.84 -18.84 -10.52
N GLN A 213 15.49 -19.22 -9.41
CA GLN A 213 16.34 -20.42 -9.31
C GLN A 213 15.56 -21.73 -9.52
N LEU A 214 14.28 -21.79 -9.12
CA LEU A 214 13.43 -22.96 -9.31
C LEU A 214 12.83 -23.03 -10.73
N LYS A 215 12.32 -21.91 -11.24
CA LYS A 215 11.62 -21.86 -12.53
C LYS A 215 12.56 -22.01 -13.73
N THR A 216 13.76 -21.45 -13.66
CA THR A 216 14.68 -21.45 -14.81
C THR A 216 15.13 -22.87 -15.20
N PRO A 217 15.61 -23.73 -14.28
CA PRO A 217 15.91 -25.12 -14.61
C PRO A 217 14.65 -25.91 -15.00
N SER A 218 13.51 -25.64 -14.36
CA SER A 218 12.25 -26.30 -14.70
C SER A 218 11.81 -26.02 -16.15
N ALA A 219 12.02 -24.79 -16.65
CA ALA A 219 11.72 -24.41 -18.02
C ALA A 219 12.61 -25.17 -19.02
N PHE A 220 13.89 -25.34 -18.71
CA PHE A 220 14.80 -26.20 -19.48
C PHE A 220 14.29 -27.65 -19.51
N ILE A 221 13.96 -28.23 -18.35
CA ILE A 221 13.45 -29.62 -18.26
C ILE A 221 12.15 -29.79 -19.04
N SER A 222 11.23 -28.82 -18.97
CA SER A 222 9.97 -28.88 -19.72
C SER A 222 10.20 -28.84 -21.24
N THR A 223 11.15 -28.03 -21.69
CA THR A 223 11.54 -27.96 -23.10
C THR A 223 12.18 -29.28 -23.55
N LEU A 224 13.05 -29.85 -22.71
CA LEU A 224 13.67 -31.15 -22.97
C LEU A 224 12.64 -32.28 -23.07
N GLU A 225 11.67 -32.32 -22.15
CA GLU A 225 10.61 -33.33 -22.15
C GLU A 225 9.71 -33.20 -23.40
N LEU A 226 9.45 -31.97 -23.84
CA LEU A 226 8.73 -31.72 -25.10
C LEU A 226 9.51 -32.30 -26.29
N ILE A 227 10.82 -32.02 -26.38
CA ILE A 227 11.70 -32.57 -27.44
C ILE A 227 11.69 -34.11 -27.41
N ARG A 228 11.76 -34.71 -26.23
CA ARG A 228 11.72 -36.17 -26.07
C ARG A 228 10.41 -36.76 -26.57
N ARG A 229 9.27 -36.16 -26.17
CA ARG A 229 7.93 -36.60 -26.58
C ARG A 229 7.69 -36.46 -28.08
N THR A 230 8.12 -35.35 -28.68
CA THR A 230 7.99 -35.15 -30.13
C THR A 230 8.88 -36.11 -30.91
N THR A 231 10.10 -36.38 -30.41
CA THR A 231 11.00 -37.36 -31.04
C THR A 231 10.42 -38.78 -31.00
N HIS A 232 9.86 -39.22 -29.86
CA HIS A 232 9.19 -40.51 -29.77
C HIS A 232 7.93 -40.59 -30.65
N GLY A 233 7.12 -39.54 -30.69
CA GLY A 233 5.95 -39.47 -31.58
C GLY A 233 6.33 -39.55 -33.06
N ASN A 234 7.38 -38.84 -33.47
CA ASN A 234 7.92 -38.88 -34.83
C ASN A 234 8.53 -40.24 -35.17
N ALA A 235 9.21 -40.89 -34.22
CA ALA A 235 9.71 -42.25 -34.41
C ALA A 235 8.57 -43.25 -34.65
N PHE A 236 7.46 -43.13 -33.90
CA PHE A 236 6.26 -43.95 -34.12
C PHE A 236 5.66 -43.72 -35.52
N MET A 237 5.50 -42.46 -35.92
CA MET A 237 5.01 -42.11 -37.27
C MET A 237 5.94 -42.59 -38.39
N THR A 238 7.26 -42.53 -38.16
CA THR A 238 8.26 -42.99 -39.13
C THR A 238 8.22 -44.51 -39.27
N VAL A 239 8.14 -45.24 -38.16
CA VAL A 239 7.98 -46.71 -38.16
C VAL A 239 6.67 -47.12 -38.82
N TYR A 240 5.58 -46.41 -38.55
CA TYR A 240 4.31 -46.65 -39.23
C TYR A 240 4.45 -46.41 -40.73
N ALA A 241 4.93 -45.25 -41.16
CA ALA A 241 5.11 -44.90 -42.57
C ALA A 241 6.11 -45.80 -43.32
N SER A 242 7.14 -46.33 -42.64
CA SER A 242 8.14 -47.22 -43.25
C SER A 242 7.73 -48.69 -43.29
N ASN A 243 6.72 -49.10 -42.51
CA ASN A 243 6.22 -50.48 -42.46
C ASN A 243 5.04 -50.75 -43.41
N TRP A 244 4.55 -49.74 -44.14
CA TRP A 244 3.65 -49.99 -45.27
C TRP A 244 4.47 -50.37 -46.51
N LYS A 245 4.73 -51.68 -46.64
CA LYS A 245 5.00 -52.37 -47.91
C LYS A 245 4.12 -53.60 -47.99
#